data_AF-D7TU95-F1
#
_entry.id   AF-D7TU95-F1
#
_cell.length_a   1.000
_cell.length_b   1.000
_cell.length_c   1.000
_cell.angle_alpha   90.00
_cell.angle_beta   90.00
_cell.angle_gamma   90.00
#
_symmetry.space_group_name_H-M   'P 1'
#
loop_
_entity.id
_entity.type
_entity.pdbx_description
1 polymer ?
#
loop_
_entity_poly.entity_id
_entity_poly.type
_entity_poly.pdbx_seq_one_letter_code
_entity_poly.pdbx_strand_id
1 'polypeptide(L)'
;MKWRVERLKDFDENAVSQNNDEVLYEVNANSENWMIVGRKRGHVSLSTKQGSRIVISILCMPLMAGYVHPPKLGLPNIDEANISCNPAGPHLVCVLPPVFSSSFCIPA
;
A
#
# COMPACT_ATOMS: atom_id res chain seq x y z
N MET A 1 -1.01 -3.29 5.87
CA MET A 1 -1.77 -3.34 4.59
C MET A 1 -0.98 -4.12 3.54
N LYS A 2 -1.67 -4.76 2.60
CA LYS A 2 -1.07 -5.52 1.49
C LYS A 2 -1.82 -5.23 0.20
N TRP A 3 -1.07 -4.94 -0.86
CA TRP A 3 -1.60 -4.71 -2.21
C TRP A 3 -0.93 -5.66 -3.18
N ARG A 4 -1.73 -6.31 -4.00
CA ARG A 4 -1.30 -7.13 -5.12
C ARG A 4 -1.21 -6.24 -6.36
N VAL A 5 -0.06 -6.27 -6.99
CA VAL A 5 0.19 -5.57 -8.24
C VAL A 5 0.41 -6.61 -9.32
N GLU A 6 -0.33 -6.52 -10.43
CA GLU A 6 -0.33 -7.51 -11.50
C GLU A 6 -0.19 -6.85 -12.87
N ARG A 7 0.72 -7.36 -13.69
CA ARG A 7 0.91 -6.91 -15.07
C ARG A 7 -0.16 -7.53 -15.97
N LEU A 8 -0.93 -6.68 -16.64
CA LEU A 8 -2.09 -7.07 -17.45
C LEU A 8 -1.72 -7.47 -18.88
N LYS A 9 -0.61 -6.95 -19.42
CA LYS A 9 -0.12 -7.22 -20.77
C LYS A 9 1.40 -7.32 -20.77
N ASP A 10 1.94 -8.08 -21.72
CA ASP A 10 3.39 -8.06 -21.95
C ASP A 10 3.86 -6.64 -22.25
N PHE A 11 5.01 -6.29 -21.69
CA PHE A 11 5.63 -4.99 -21.92
C PHE A 11 6.55 -5.09 -23.13
N ASP A 12 6.37 -4.18 -24.10
CA ASP A 12 7.10 -4.22 -25.36
C ASP A 12 8.58 -3.85 -25.13
N GLU A 13 9.49 -4.79 -25.34
CA GLU A 13 10.94 -4.63 -25.07
C GLU A 13 11.60 -3.56 -25.97
N ASN A 14 10.91 -3.14 -27.04
CA ASN A 14 11.39 -2.14 -28.00
C ASN A 14 11.24 -0.69 -27.50
N ALA A 15 10.56 -0.45 -26.38
CA ALA A 15 10.49 0.86 -25.75
C ALA A 15 11.75 1.12 -24.91
N VAL A 16 12.65 1.93 -25.48
CA VAL A 16 13.98 2.30 -24.99
C VAL A 16 13.97 2.84 -23.54
N SER A 17 14.10 1.97 -22.54
CA SER A 17 14.68 2.32 -21.23
C SER A 17 15.07 1.08 -20.41
N GLN A 18 16.34 1.01 -20.01
CA GLN A 18 16.98 -0.11 -19.31
C GLN A 18 16.45 -0.39 -17.87
N ASN A 19 15.31 0.18 -17.46
CA ASN A 19 14.74 0.03 -16.11
C ASN A 19 13.22 -0.21 -16.11
N ASN A 20 12.64 -0.70 -17.21
CA ASN A 20 11.17 -0.87 -17.36
C ASN A 20 10.57 -2.04 -16.56
N ASP A 21 11.43 -2.85 -15.95
CA ASP A 21 11.04 -3.92 -15.04
C ASP A 21 10.74 -3.37 -13.64
N GLU A 22 11.05 -2.11 -13.35
CA GLU A 22 10.78 -1.52 -12.04
C GLU A 22 9.48 -0.72 -12.02
N VAL A 23 8.68 -0.98 -10.99
CA VAL A 23 7.45 -0.24 -10.70
C VAL A 23 7.72 0.69 -9.55
N LEU A 24 7.53 1.99 -9.77
CA LEU A 24 7.51 2.97 -8.70
C LEU A 24 6.19 2.84 -7.92
N TYR A 25 6.30 2.74 -6.61
CA TYR A 25 5.14 2.78 -5.72
C TYR A 25 5.26 3.93 -4.74
N GLU A 26 4.12 4.47 -4.36
CA GLU A 26 3.98 5.49 -3.33
C GLU A 26 2.79 5.15 -2.43
N VAL A 27 2.93 5.36 -1.13
CA VAL A 27 1.87 5.09 -0.16
C VAL A 27 1.44 6.40 0.46
N ASN A 28 0.22 6.79 0.13
CA ASN A 28 -0.43 7.98 0.63
C ASN A 28 -1.27 7.61 1.88
N ALA A 29 -0.96 8.25 2.99
CA ALA A 29 -1.69 8.11 4.24
C ALA A 29 -1.69 9.45 4.98
N ASN A 30 -2.84 9.83 5.55
CA ASN A 30 -2.92 10.98 6.45
C ASN A 30 -2.12 10.66 7.73
N SER A 31 -1.09 11.46 8.02
CA SER A 31 -0.20 11.30 9.18
C SER A 31 -0.87 11.58 10.53
N GLU A 32 -2.01 12.26 10.55
CA GLU A 32 -2.83 12.44 11.75
C GLU A 32 -3.60 11.16 12.10
N ASN A 33 -3.97 10.38 11.08
CA ASN A 33 -4.76 9.15 11.24
C ASN A 33 -3.90 7.89 11.31
N TRP A 34 -2.73 7.90 10.67
CA TRP A 34 -1.91 6.71 10.48
C TRP A 34 -0.42 6.98 10.70
N MET A 35 0.20 6.11 11.49
CA MET A 35 1.64 5.95 11.52
C MET A 35 2.05 4.87 10.51
N ILE A 36 3.00 5.19 9.64
CA ILE A 36 3.58 4.26 8.67
C ILE A 36 5.00 3.92 9.10
N VAL A 37 5.32 2.64 9.21
CA VAL A 37 6.67 2.16 9.50
C VAL A 37 7.35 1.72 8.19
N GLY A 38 8.53 2.27 7.92
CA GLY A 38 9.33 1.93 6.73
C GLY A 38 9.24 2.95 5.59
N ARG A 39 9.58 2.51 4.38
CA ARG A 39 9.61 3.37 3.18
C ARG A 39 8.20 3.57 2.62
N LYS A 40 7.77 4.83 2.51
CA LYS A 40 6.50 5.23 1.88
C LYS A 40 6.58 5.25 0.35
N ARG A 41 7.77 5.24 -0.23
CA ARG A 41 8.01 5.28 -1.67
C ARG A 41 9.22 4.43 -2.02
N GLY A 42 9.18 3.78 -3.18
CA GLY A 42 10.31 3.01 -3.68
C GLY A 42 10.04 2.38 -5.05
N HIS A 43 11.03 1.65 -5.54
CA HIS A 43 10.92 0.85 -6.74
C HIS A 43 10.88 -0.63 -6.37
N VAL A 44 10.17 -1.43 -7.16
CA VAL A 44 10.09 -2.88 -7.00
C VAL A 44 10.08 -3.53 -8.38
N SER A 45 10.88 -4.58 -8.55
CA SER A 45 10.94 -5.30 -9.82
C SER A 45 9.67 -6.12 -10.05
N LEU A 46 9.06 -5.95 -11.22
CA LEU A 46 7.92 -6.68 -11.75
C LEU A 46 8.25 -7.09 -13.19
N SER A 47 8.40 -8.39 -13.41
CA SER A 47 8.70 -8.95 -14.74
C SER A 47 7.75 -8.41 -15.81
N THR A 48 8.31 -8.17 -16.99
CA THR A 48 7.61 -7.70 -18.21
C THR A 48 6.57 -8.67 -18.75
N LYS A 49 6.55 -9.92 -18.27
CA LYS A 49 5.60 -10.94 -18.70
C LYS A 49 4.20 -10.68 -18.15
N GLN A 50 3.19 -10.87 -18.99
CA GLN A 50 1.79 -10.87 -18.64
C GLN A 50 1.50 -11.84 -17.48
N GLY A 51 0.68 -11.39 -16.52
CA GLY A 51 0.32 -12.19 -15.34
C GLY A 51 1.40 -12.21 -14.24
N SER A 52 2.54 -11.55 -14.46
CA SER A 52 3.54 -11.33 -13.41
C SER A 52 2.93 -10.56 -12.24
N ARG A 53 3.27 -10.98 -11.02
CA ARG A 53 2.63 -10.49 -9.80
C ARG A 53 3.66 -10.21 -8.72
N ILE A 54 3.43 -9.12 -7.98
CA ILE A 54 4.16 -8.79 -6.76
C ILE A 54 3.19 -8.38 -5.66
N VAL A 55 3.67 -8.36 -4.42
CA VAL A 55 2.91 -7.90 -3.26
C VAL A 55 3.68 -6.80 -2.54
N ILE A 56 3.09 -5.61 -2.48
CA ILE A 56 3.61 -4.50 -1.69
C ILE A 56 2.93 -4.56 -0.32
N SER A 57 3.74 -4.72 0.73
CA SER A 57 3.27 -4.84 2.12
C SER A 57 3.87 -3.74 2.97
N ILE A 58 3.03 -3.01 3.71
CA ILE A 58 3.46 -1.97 4.63
C ILE A 58 2.81 -2.17 5.98
N LEU A 59 3.62 -2.02 7.03
CA LEU A 59 3.15 -1.98 8.40
C LEU A 59 2.65 -0.57 8.73
N CYS A 60 1.41 -0.49 9.21
CA CYS A 60 0.77 0.77 9.57
C CYS A 60 -0.02 0.59 10.87
N MET A 61 -0.04 1.63 11.70
CA MET A 61 -0.81 1.70 12.94
C MET A 61 -1.79 2.87 12.88
N PRO A 62 -3.07 2.67 13.21
CA PRO A 62 -4.00 3.79 13.32
C PRO A 62 -3.70 4.59 14.60
N LEU A 63 -3.76 5.92 14.50
CA LEU A 63 -3.54 6.84 15.63
C LEU A 63 -4.85 7.34 16.24
N MET A 64 -5.97 7.15 15.55
CA MET A 64 -7.30 7.52 16.01
C MET A 64 -8.28 6.36 15.87
N ALA A 65 -9.26 6.33 16.77
CA ALA A 65 -10.43 5.48 16.65
C ALA A 65 -11.52 6.15 15.80
N GLY A 66 -12.41 5.37 15.22
CA GLY A 66 -13.49 5.81 14.33
C GLY A 66 -13.32 5.35 12.89
N TYR A 67 -14.07 5.97 11.98
CA TYR A 67 -13.99 5.67 10.55
C TYR A 67 -12.90 6.52 9.89
N VAL A 68 -11.84 5.88 9.43
CA VAL A 68 -10.69 6.55 8.79
C VAL A 68 -10.44 5.99 7.40
N HIS A 69 -10.03 6.86 6.48
CA HIS A 69 -9.54 6.42 5.18
C HIS A 69 -8.24 5.62 5.38
N PRO A 70 -8.14 4.38 4.86
CA PRO A 70 -6.92 3.61 4.98
C PRO A 70 -5.80 4.22 4.13
N PRO A 71 -4.53 3.86 4.40
CA PRO A 71 -3.44 4.12 3.48
C PRO A 71 -3.79 3.61 2.07
N LYS A 72 -3.43 4.37 1.05
CA LYS A 72 -3.67 4.03 -0.36
C LYS A 72 -2.33 3.83 -1.06
N LEU A 73 -2.25 2.78 -1.87
CA LEU A 73 -1.13 2.59 -2.79
C LEU A 73 -1.40 3.39 -4.07
N GLY A 74 -0.51 4.33 -4.38
CA GLY A 74 -0.37 4.97 -5.67
C GLY A 74 0.71 4.26 -6.50
N LEU A 75 0.44 4.09 -7.78
CA LEU A 75 1.40 3.64 -8.78
C LEU A 75 1.55 4.77 -9.80
N PRO A 76 2.52 5.67 -9.63
CA PRO A 76 2.81 6.69 -10.64
C PRO A 76 3.11 6.01 -11.99
N ASN A 77 2.62 6.56 -13.09
CA ASN A 77 2.77 6.03 -14.46
C ASN A 77 1.98 4.74 -14.77
N ILE A 78 0.86 4.51 -14.06
CA ILE A 78 0.01 3.31 -14.26
C ILE A 78 -0.57 3.20 -15.68
N ASP A 79 -0.84 4.34 -16.32
CA ASP A 79 -1.45 4.40 -17.66
C ASP A 79 -0.49 3.92 -18.76
N GLU A 80 0.82 3.99 -18.52
CA GLU A 80 1.86 3.52 -19.45
C GLU A 80 2.26 2.07 -19.16
N ALA A 81 2.13 1.61 -17.92
CA ALA A 81 2.73 0.35 -17.47
C ALA A 81 1.83 -0.90 -17.65
N ASN A 82 0.55 -0.76 -18.01
CA ASN A 82 -0.43 -1.86 -18.11
C ASN A 82 -0.51 -2.71 -16.82
N ILE A 83 -0.66 -2.06 -15.66
CA ILE A 83 -0.65 -2.71 -14.35
C ILE A 83 -1.99 -2.51 -13.64
N SER A 84 -2.45 -3.53 -12.91
CA SER A 84 -3.58 -3.43 -11.99
C SER A 84 -3.13 -3.54 -10.53
N CYS A 85 -3.85 -2.88 -9.63
CA CYS A 85 -3.65 -2.97 -8.19
C CYS A 85 -4.94 -3.48 -7.52
N ASN A 86 -4.83 -4.55 -6.75
CA ASN A 86 -5.93 -5.14 -5.98
C ASN A 86 -5.53 -5.34 -4.50
N PRO A 87 -6.45 -5.14 -3.54
CA PRO A 87 -7.85 -4.76 -3.73
C PRO A 87 -8.01 -3.26 -4.04
N ALA A 88 -9.12 -2.87 -4.68
CA ALA A 88 -9.62 -1.50 -4.58
C ALA A 88 -9.85 -1.23 -3.09
N GLY A 89 -8.95 -0.44 -2.47
CA GLY A 89 -8.93 -0.28 -1.02
C GLY A 89 -10.30 0.18 -0.49
N PRO A 90 -10.72 -0.29 0.70
CA PRO A 90 -12.01 0.09 1.25
C PRO A 90 -12.08 1.62 1.40
N HIS A 91 -13.25 2.21 1.15
CA HIS A 91 -13.41 3.65 1.27
C HIS A 91 -13.12 4.13 2.70
N LEU A 92 -13.51 3.35 3.71
CA LEU A 92 -13.26 3.63 5.14
C LEU A 92 -12.95 2.34 5.89
N VAL A 93 -12.16 2.44 6.96
CA VAL A 93 -11.90 1.37 7.93
C VAL A 93 -12.36 1.83 9.30
N CYS A 94 -13.10 0.98 10.02
CA CYS A 94 -13.50 1.22 11.40
C CYS A 94 -12.36 0.79 12.33
N VAL A 95 -11.75 1.76 13.01
CA VAL A 95 -10.77 1.52 14.06
C VAL A 95 -11.49 1.61 15.40
N LEU A 96 -11.58 0.49 16.10
CA LEU A 96 -12.16 0.48 17.44
C LEU A 96 -11.18 1.14 18.42
N PRO A 97 -11.67 1.88 19.43
CA PRO A 97 -10.81 2.38 20.49
C PRO A 97 -10.10 1.20 21.17
N PRO A 98 -8.87 1.39 21.68
CA PRO A 98 -8.23 0.37 22.49
C PRO A 98 -9.16 -0.02 23.64
N VAL A 99 -9.22 -1.31 23.94
CA VAL A 99 -10.00 -1.81 25.07
C VAL A 99 -9.58 -1.03 26.30
N PHE A 100 -10.56 -0.54 27.08
CA PHE A 100 -10.28 0.18 28.32
C PHE A 100 -9.33 -0.67 29.17
N SER A 101 -8.10 -0.19 29.34
CA SER A 101 -7.17 -0.77 30.30
C SER A 101 -7.64 -0.32 31.68
N SER A 102 -8.55 -1.09 32.29
CA SER A 102 -8.85 -0.94 33.70
C SER A 102 -7.70 -1.58 34.48
N SER A 103 -6.57 -0.88 34.58
CA SER A 103 -5.63 -1.18 35.66
C SER A 103 -6.30 -0.68 36.95
N PHE A 104 -7.02 -1.58 37.62
CA PHE A 104 -7.44 -1.32 39.00
C PHE A 104 -6.16 -1.16 39.82
N CYS A 105 -5.83 0.07 40.20
CA CYS A 105 -4.92 0.30 41.30
C CYS A 105 -5.64 -0.26 42.54
N ILE A 106 -5.24 -1.45 42.99
CA ILE A 106 -5.64 -1.95 44.30
C ILE A 106 -5.00 -0.98 45.30
N PRO A 107 -5.77 -0.22 46.11
CA PRO A 107 -5.19 0.60 47.15
C PRO A 107 -4.41 -0.31 48.11
N ALA A 108 -3.19 0.10 48.45
CA ALA A 108 -2.35 -0.57 49.43
C ALA A 108 -2.92 -0.45 50.85
#